data_AF-A0A831TET2-F1
#
_entry.id   AF-A0A831TET2-F1
#
_cell.length_a   1.000
_cell.length_b   1.000
_cell.length_c   1.000
_cell.angle_alpha   90.00
_cell.angle_beta   90.00
_cell.angle_gamma   90.00
#
_symmetry.space_group_name_H-M   'P 1'
#
loop_
_entity.id
_entity.type
_entity.pdbx_description
1 polymer ?
#
loop_
_entity_poly.entity_id
_entity_poly.type
_entity_poly.pdbx_seq_one_letter_code
_entity_poly.pdbx_strand_id
1 'polypeptide(L)'
;MRVRAITVGAAITFAGGAVRLDERLPDFGERARQRFAAAGLTVQTLRLASQPFPESVPAEPAAVLALARGLERAGLEAGYEYVSLGPAGPQELDWVPPLAEALVATERVFGTVAVADRSWGISLPAVVAAASVIRALAERTPGGFGNLRFAALANCPPGIPFFPAGYHRGPQPAFGVAWEAADLAVEAFTAAGTLAEVGTRLLDLVTREARRVVEVANQVAEETGFTFTGIDLSLAPYPEDAR
;
A
#
# COMPACT_ATOMS: atom_id res chain seq x y z
N MET A 1 6.22 -7.79 18.36
CA MET A 1 6.39 -7.71 16.89
C MET A 1 5.30 -6.81 16.31
N ARG A 2 5.62 -5.99 15.29
CA ARG A 2 4.69 -4.96 14.77
C ARG A 2 4.33 -5.24 13.33
N VAL A 3 3.03 -5.28 13.03
CA VAL A 3 2.52 -5.24 11.67
C VAL A 3 2.47 -3.79 11.23
N ARG A 4 3.31 -3.42 10.27
CA ARG A 4 3.42 -2.04 9.80
C ARG A 4 2.12 -1.57 9.15
N ALA A 5 1.54 -2.44 8.32
CA ALA A 5 0.25 -2.16 7.73
C ALA A 5 -0.50 -3.44 7.37
N ILE A 6 -1.82 -3.35 7.41
CA ILE A 6 -2.69 -4.21 6.61
C ILE A 6 -3.26 -3.33 5.50
N THR A 7 -3.02 -3.72 4.26
CA THR A 7 -3.48 -2.98 3.08
C THR A 7 -4.59 -3.76 2.43
N VAL A 8 -5.78 -3.17 2.41
CA VAL A 8 -6.97 -3.73 1.82
C VAL A 8 -7.13 -3.16 0.42
N GLY A 9 -7.26 -4.01 -0.57
CA GLY A 9 -7.65 -3.66 -1.92
C GLY A 9 -9.14 -3.90 -2.12
N ALA A 10 -9.87 -2.89 -2.59
CA ALA A 10 -11.28 -3.02 -2.94
C ALA A 10 -11.65 -2.05 -4.06
N ALA A 11 -12.60 -2.45 -4.91
CA ALA A 11 -13.15 -1.56 -5.92
C ALA A 11 -14.01 -0.47 -5.26
N ILE A 12 -13.94 0.75 -5.79
CA ILE A 12 -14.79 1.87 -5.37
C ILE A 12 -15.70 2.29 -6.50
N THR A 13 -16.84 2.90 -6.15
CA THR A 13 -17.70 3.60 -7.13
C THR A 13 -17.59 5.10 -6.91
N PHE A 14 -17.44 5.87 -8.00
CA PHE A 14 -17.46 7.33 -7.97
C PHE A 14 -18.60 7.86 -8.82
N ALA A 15 -19.57 8.52 -8.18
CA ALA A 15 -20.72 9.09 -8.86
C ALA A 15 -21.20 10.36 -8.15
N GLY A 16 -21.53 11.40 -8.92
CA GLY A 16 -22.04 12.67 -8.36
C GLY A 16 -21.08 13.34 -7.36
N GLY A 17 -19.76 13.13 -7.50
CA GLY A 17 -18.76 13.67 -6.57
C GLY A 17 -18.59 12.90 -5.25
N ALA A 18 -19.27 11.75 -5.10
CA ALA A 18 -19.17 10.90 -3.91
C ALA A 18 -18.48 9.57 -4.23
N VAL A 19 -17.58 9.14 -3.33
CA VAL A 19 -16.99 7.81 -3.34
C VAL A 19 -17.84 6.89 -2.46
N ARG A 20 -18.17 5.71 -2.98
CA ARG A 20 -18.79 4.62 -2.23
C ARG A 20 -17.83 3.45 -2.11
N LEU A 21 -17.69 2.96 -0.89
CA LEU A 21 -16.83 1.85 -0.53
C LEU A 21 -17.66 0.57 -0.33
N ASP A 22 -17.02 -0.60 -0.37
CA ASP A 22 -17.62 -1.85 0.07
C ASP A 22 -18.02 -1.73 1.56
N GLU A 23 -19.28 -2.02 1.88
CA GLU A 23 -19.87 -1.84 3.21
C GLU A 23 -19.20 -2.70 4.30
N ARG A 24 -18.46 -3.74 3.89
CA ARG A 24 -17.73 -4.64 4.81
C ARG A 24 -16.41 -4.06 5.30
N LEU A 25 -15.89 -3.00 4.66
CA LEU A 25 -14.56 -2.46 4.96
C LEU A 25 -14.38 -2.00 6.42
N PRO A 26 -15.32 -1.24 7.04
CA PRO A 26 -15.19 -0.87 8.44
C PRO A 26 -15.13 -2.08 9.40
N ASP A 27 -16.00 -3.07 9.20
CA ASP A 27 -16.03 -4.31 10.01
C ASP A 27 -14.76 -5.15 9.82
N PHE A 28 -14.23 -5.22 8.58
CA PHE A 28 -12.95 -5.86 8.31
C PHE A 28 -11.83 -5.23 9.15
N GLY A 29 -11.73 -3.89 9.15
CA GLY A 29 -10.66 -3.17 9.83
C GLY A 29 -10.61 -3.49 11.33
N GLU A 30 -11.77 -3.51 11.97
CA GLU A 30 -11.90 -3.82 13.39
C GLU A 30 -11.53 -5.28 13.69
N ARG A 31 -12.09 -6.23 12.93
CA ARG A 31 -11.78 -7.67 13.10
C ARG A 31 -10.30 -7.96 12.90
N ALA A 32 -9.69 -7.37 11.88
CA ALA A 32 -8.27 -7.54 11.61
C ALA A 32 -7.43 -7.05 12.82
N ARG A 33 -7.71 -5.84 13.34
CA ARG A 33 -6.99 -5.33 14.52
C ARG A 33 -7.18 -6.23 15.74
N GLN A 34 -8.39 -6.69 16.01
CA GLN A 34 -8.68 -7.57 17.14
C GLN A 34 -7.94 -8.91 17.04
N ARG A 35 -7.98 -9.57 15.87
CA ARG A 35 -7.33 -10.87 15.66
C ARG A 35 -5.81 -10.78 15.76
N PHE A 36 -5.22 -9.79 15.11
CA PHE A 36 -3.79 -9.55 15.19
C PHE A 36 -3.36 -9.20 16.63
N ALA A 37 -4.11 -8.34 17.33
CA ALA A 37 -3.82 -7.99 18.72
C ALA A 37 -3.93 -9.20 19.67
N ALA A 38 -4.95 -10.06 19.52
CA ALA A 38 -5.09 -11.30 20.28
C ALA A 38 -3.92 -12.26 20.07
N ALA A 39 -3.34 -12.24 18.87
CA ALA A 39 -2.12 -12.97 18.55
C ALA A 39 -0.83 -12.24 18.98
N GLY A 40 -0.88 -11.10 19.68
CA GLY A 40 0.30 -10.34 20.10
C GLY A 40 1.02 -9.60 18.97
N LEU A 41 0.33 -9.33 17.86
CA LEU A 41 0.81 -8.61 16.69
C LEU A 41 0.09 -7.27 16.58
N THR A 42 0.74 -6.17 16.94
CA THR A 42 0.09 -4.85 16.89
C THR A 42 0.08 -4.32 15.45
N VAL A 43 -1.11 -4.07 14.91
CA VAL A 43 -1.30 -3.40 13.60
C VAL A 43 -1.18 -1.89 13.78
N GLN A 44 -0.19 -1.29 13.15
CA GLN A 44 0.04 0.16 13.23
C GLN A 44 -0.91 0.96 12.35
N THR A 45 -1.15 0.48 11.12
CA THR A 45 -1.89 1.23 10.10
C THR A 45 -2.80 0.31 9.29
N LEU A 46 -3.98 0.78 8.93
CA LEU A 46 -4.85 0.24 7.90
C LEU A 46 -4.78 1.13 6.66
N ARG A 47 -4.66 0.51 5.48
CA ARG A 47 -4.57 1.23 4.21
C ARG A 47 -5.60 0.69 3.24
N LEU A 48 -6.14 1.56 2.39
CA LEU A 48 -7.10 1.19 1.35
C LEU A 48 -6.53 1.47 -0.04
N ALA A 49 -6.56 0.50 -0.94
CA ALA A 49 -6.09 0.64 -2.31
C ALA A 49 -7.25 0.42 -3.29
N SER A 50 -7.55 1.42 -4.12
CA SER A 50 -8.59 1.31 -5.14
C SER A 50 -8.07 0.66 -6.43
N GLN A 51 -8.98 0.46 -7.38
CA GLN A 51 -8.61 0.24 -8.79
C GLN A 51 -7.82 1.43 -9.35
N PRO A 52 -7.06 1.24 -10.46
CA PRO A 52 -6.42 2.34 -11.17
C PRO A 52 -7.41 3.46 -11.48
N PHE A 53 -7.11 4.66 -10.98
CA PHE A 53 -8.03 5.79 -11.06
C PHE A 53 -8.46 6.21 -12.48
N PRO A 54 -7.69 5.98 -13.57
CA PRO A 54 -8.19 6.27 -14.92
C PRO A 54 -9.45 5.47 -15.29
N GLU A 55 -9.72 4.36 -14.60
CA GLU A 55 -10.93 3.56 -14.78
C GLU A 55 -12.16 4.20 -14.10
N SER A 56 -11.97 5.22 -13.25
CA SER A 56 -13.02 5.80 -12.41
C SER A 56 -13.41 7.22 -12.78
N VAL A 57 -12.52 7.96 -13.44
CA VAL A 57 -12.71 9.37 -13.79
C VAL A 57 -12.00 9.73 -15.09
N PRO A 58 -12.50 10.72 -15.86
CA PRO A 58 -11.79 11.26 -17.01
C PRO A 58 -10.51 12.00 -16.59
N ALA A 59 -9.64 12.31 -17.56
CA ALA A 59 -8.39 13.06 -17.40
C ALA A 59 -8.59 14.56 -17.08
N GLU A 60 -9.66 14.91 -16.38
CA GLU A 60 -9.99 16.28 -16.01
C GLU A 60 -9.46 16.57 -14.59
N PRO A 61 -8.71 17.67 -14.38
CA PRO A 61 -8.18 18.02 -13.06
C PRO A 61 -9.23 18.05 -11.94
N ALA A 62 -10.42 18.57 -12.22
CA ALA A 62 -11.52 18.63 -11.26
C ALA A 62 -12.05 17.23 -10.90
N ALA A 63 -12.14 16.32 -11.87
CA ALA A 63 -12.63 14.96 -11.65
C ALA A 63 -11.64 14.12 -10.81
N VAL A 64 -10.35 14.16 -11.16
CA VAL A 64 -9.30 13.44 -10.42
C VAL A 64 -9.16 13.97 -8.99
N LEU A 65 -9.21 15.29 -8.80
CA LEU A 65 -9.19 15.89 -7.46
C LEU A 65 -10.42 15.53 -6.64
N ALA A 66 -11.61 15.52 -7.24
CA ALA A 66 -12.84 15.14 -6.55
C ALA A 66 -12.81 13.66 -6.12
N LEU A 67 -12.30 12.77 -6.96
CA LEU A 67 -12.07 11.37 -6.60
C LEU A 67 -11.06 11.25 -5.45
N ALA A 68 -9.92 11.92 -5.53
CA ALA A 68 -8.88 11.88 -4.50
C ALA A 68 -9.39 12.30 -3.12
N ARG A 69 -10.05 13.47 -3.04
CA ARG A 69 -10.66 13.96 -1.79
C ARG A 69 -11.80 13.10 -1.30
N GLY A 70 -12.61 12.58 -2.23
CA GLY A 70 -13.70 11.67 -1.91
C GLY A 70 -13.19 10.37 -1.28
N LEU A 71 -12.15 9.79 -1.85
CA LEU A 71 -11.53 8.56 -1.36
C LEU A 71 -10.81 8.79 -0.03
N GLU A 72 -10.09 9.90 0.12
CA GLU A 72 -9.45 10.29 1.39
C GLU A 72 -10.47 10.38 2.53
N ARG A 73 -11.58 11.09 2.31
CA ARG A 73 -12.65 11.23 3.30
C ARG A 73 -13.31 9.89 3.62
N ALA A 74 -13.74 9.15 2.58
CA ALA A 74 -14.42 7.88 2.77
C ALA A 74 -13.53 6.83 3.45
N GLY A 75 -12.24 6.79 3.09
CA GLY A 75 -11.25 5.91 3.73
C GLY A 75 -11.09 6.21 5.22
N LEU A 76 -10.96 7.49 5.58
CA LEU A 76 -10.87 7.92 6.99
C LEU A 76 -12.13 7.57 7.79
N GLU A 77 -13.30 7.83 7.23
CA GLU A 77 -14.59 7.47 7.85
C GLU A 77 -14.72 5.95 8.08
N ALA A 78 -14.12 5.16 7.19
CA ALA A 78 -14.07 3.70 7.28
C ALA A 78 -12.90 3.16 8.13
N GLY A 79 -12.07 4.03 8.73
CA GLY A 79 -10.97 3.62 9.62
C GLY A 79 -9.62 3.32 8.93
N TYR A 80 -9.43 3.77 7.69
CA TYR A 80 -8.19 3.63 6.92
C TYR A 80 -7.41 4.94 6.90
N GLU A 81 -6.19 4.94 7.44
CA GLU A 81 -5.41 6.18 7.59
C GLU A 81 -4.81 6.69 6.26
N TYR A 82 -4.62 5.80 5.28
CA TYR A 82 -4.09 6.15 3.96
C TYR A 82 -4.84 5.43 2.84
N VAL A 83 -4.94 6.10 1.70
CA VAL A 83 -5.61 5.57 0.51
C VAL A 83 -4.72 5.66 -0.72
N SER A 84 -4.86 4.73 -1.66
CA SER A 84 -4.16 4.75 -2.95
C SER A 84 -5.15 4.77 -4.10
N LEU A 85 -4.93 5.68 -5.05
CA LEU A 85 -5.63 5.79 -6.33
C LEU A 85 -5.13 4.78 -7.38
N GLY A 86 -4.01 4.12 -7.11
CA GLY A 86 -3.34 3.26 -8.08
C GLY A 86 -2.70 4.01 -9.25
N PRO A 87 -2.25 3.27 -10.28
CA PRO A 87 -1.42 3.81 -11.34
C PRO A 87 -2.21 4.46 -12.49
N ALA A 88 -1.59 5.46 -13.13
CA ALA A 88 -1.78 5.71 -14.56
C ALA A 88 -0.69 4.97 -15.36
N GLY A 89 -1.06 4.36 -16.48
CA GLY A 89 -0.18 3.60 -17.37
C GLY A 89 0.29 4.36 -18.62
N PRO A 90 1.05 3.68 -19.50
CA PRO A 90 1.61 4.29 -20.71
C PRO A 90 0.59 4.90 -21.68
N GLN A 91 -0.66 4.44 -21.67
CA GLN A 91 -1.76 4.93 -22.49
C GLN A 91 -2.60 6.01 -21.79
N GLU A 92 -2.29 6.34 -20.54
CA GLU A 92 -3.08 7.20 -19.65
C GLU A 92 -2.28 8.44 -19.24
N LEU A 93 -1.36 8.90 -20.10
CA LEU A 93 -0.46 10.02 -19.78
C LEU A 93 -1.21 11.33 -19.49
N ASP A 94 -2.40 11.52 -20.07
CA ASP A 94 -3.25 12.69 -19.82
C ASP A 94 -3.75 12.76 -18.37
N TRP A 95 -3.77 11.64 -17.63
CA TRP A 95 -4.13 11.60 -16.20
C TRP A 95 -2.98 12.00 -15.27
N VAL A 96 -1.73 12.04 -15.77
CA VAL A 96 -0.56 12.29 -14.92
C VAL A 96 -0.51 13.72 -14.38
N PRO A 97 -0.75 14.79 -15.17
CA PRO A 97 -0.81 16.14 -14.60
C PRO A 97 -1.95 16.32 -13.56
N PRO A 98 -3.20 15.89 -13.83
CA PRO A 98 -4.26 15.85 -12.81
C PRO A 98 -3.89 15.09 -11.54
N LEU A 99 -3.18 13.96 -11.66
CA LEU A 99 -2.70 13.19 -10.51
C LEU A 99 -1.75 14.02 -9.65
N ALA A 100 -0.80 14.74 -10.25
CA ALA A 100 0.12 15.62 -9.51
C ALA A 100 -0.65 16.70 -8.73
N GLU A 101 -1.64 17.34 -9.36
CA GLU A 101 -2.51 18.33 -8.69
C GLU A 101 -3.25 17.72 -7.50
N ALA A 102 -3.82 16.53 -7.67
CA ALA A 102 -4.53 15.83 -6.61
C ALA A 102 -3.61 15.47 -5.43
N LEU A 103 -2.39 15.00 -5.69
CA LEU A 103 -1.42 14.66 -4.64
C LEU A 103 -0.90 15.90 -3.90
N VAL A 104 -0.75 17.04 -4.58
CA VAL A 104 -0.42 18.34 -3.93
C VAL A 104 -1.56 18.80 -3.01
N ALA A 105 -2.82 18.58 -3.41
CA ALA A 105 -4.00 19.09 -2.72
C ALA A 105 -4.57 18.17 -1.62
N THR A 106 -3.91 17.06 -1.32
CA THR A 106 -4.33 16.03 -0.35
C THR A 106 -3.16 15.62 0.54
N GLU A 107 -3.41 14.93 1.64
CA GLU A 107 -2.38 14.57 2.62
C GLU A 107 -2.20 13.06 2.81
N ARG A 108 -3.23 12.27 2.52
CA ARG A 108 -3.27 10.81 2.77
C ARG A 108 -3.48 9.99 1.51
N VAL A 109 -3.63 10.65 0.38
CA VAL A 109 -3.78 10.01 -0.93
C VAL A 109 -2.41 9.71 -1.51
N PHE A 110 -2.25 8.47 -1.95
CA PHE A 110 -1.13 7.94 -2.70
C PHE A 110 -1.54 7.74 -4.15
N GLY A 111 -0.57 7.85 -5.04
CA GLY A 111 -0.77 7.67 -6.47
C GLY A 111 0.51 7.23 -7.16
N THR A 112 0.38 6.61 -8.31
CA THR A 112 1.54 6.04 -9.00
C THR A 112 1.45 6.21 -10.51
N VAL A 113 2.58 6.00 -11.19
CA VAL A 113 2.65 5.88 -12.65
C VAL A 113 3.37 4.59 -12.99
N ALA A 114 2.77 3.72 -13.80
CA ALA A 114 3.43 2.52 -14.30
C ALA A 114 4.38 2.88 -15.45
N VAL A 115 5.67 2.65 -15.25
CA VAL A 115 6.75 3.01 -16.18
C VAL A 115 7.40 1.81 -16.86
N ALA A 116 7.28 0.61 -16.27
CA ALA A 116 7.68 -0.63 -16.90
C ALA A 116 6.79 -1.82 -16.49
N ASP A 117 6.58 -2.74 -17.42
CA ASP A 117 5.99 -4.06 -17.16
C ASP A 117 6.55 -5.09 -18.14
N ARG A 118 6.60 -6.37 -17.73
CA ARG A 118 7.08 -7.46 -18.60
C ARG A 118 6.26 -7.60 -19.89
N SER A 119 4.98 -7.22 -19.89
CA SER A 119 4.09 -7.36 -21.04
C SER A 119 4.30 -6.29 -22.13
N TRP A 120 4.80 -5.10 -21.78
CA TRP A 120 4.96 -3.99 -22.73
C TRP A 120 6.32 -3.30 -22.69
N GLY A 121 7.25 -3.74 -21.84
CA GLY A 121 8.61 -3.21 -21.74
C GLY A 121 8.69 -1.94 -20.91
N ILE A 122 9.58 -1.02 -21.28
CA ILE A 122 9.76 0.28 -20.60
C ILE A 122 9.11 1.36 -21.46
N SER A 123 8.31 2.23 -20.84
CA SER A 123 7.72 3.40 -21.49
C SER A 123 8.49 4.65 -21.11
N LEU A 124 9.36 5.13 -22.02
CA LEU A 124 10.08 6.39 -21.81
C LEU A 124 9.15 7.60 -21.61
N PRO A 125 8.03 7.73 -22.35
CA PRO A 125 7.05 8.78 -22.06
C PRO A 125 6.51 8.72 -20.63
N ALA A 126 6.18 7.53 -20.11
CA ALA A 126 5.71 7.37 -18.74
C ALA A 126 6.80 7.67 -17.70
N VAL A 127 8.07 7.32 -17.97
CA VAL A 127 9.22 7.71 -17.12
C VAL A 127 9.33 9.23 -17.02
N VAL A 128 9.26 9.94 -18.15
CA VAL A 128 9.30 11.41 -18.16
C VAL A 128 8.10 12.00 -17.42
N ALA A 129 6.91 11.43 -17.62
CA ALA A 129 5.70 11.87 -16.93
C ALA A 129 5.81 11.67 -15.41
N ALA A 130 6.28 10.50 -14.95
CA ALA A 130 6.53 10.23 -13.53
C ALA A 130 7.55 11.20 -12.93
N ALA A 131 8.63 11.52 -13.66
CA ALA A 131 9.62 12.51 -13.23
C ALA A 131 9.00 13.91 -13.05
N SER A 132 8.03 14.27 -13.89
CA SER A 132 7.30 15.55 -13.75
C SER A 132 6.47 15.62 -12.47
N VAL A 133 5.87 14.49 -12.05
CA VAL A 133 5.13 14.40 -10.77
C VAL A 133 6.10 14.56 -9.59
N ILE A 134 7.24 13.87 -9.62
CA ILE A 134 8.27 13.97 -8.58
C ILE A 134 8.74 15.41 -8.40
N ARG A 135 9.00 16.11 -9.51
CA ARG A 135 9.39 17.52 -9.49
C ARG A 135 8.29 18.41 -8.92
N ALA A 136 7.06 18.24 -9.38
CA ALA A 136 5.91 19.01 -8.89
C ALA A 136 5.70 18.82 -7.39
N LEU A 137 5.80 17.59 -6.87
CA LEU A 137 5.66 17.31 -5.44
C LEU A 137 6.81 17.89 -4.63
N ALA A 138 8.05 17.83 -5.13
CA ALA A 138 9.20 18.44 -4.47
C ALA A 138 9.05 19.96 -4.33
N GLU A 139 8.56 20.63 -5.38
CA GLU A 139 8.42 22.09 -5.44
C GLU A 139 7.18 22.61 -4.70
N ARG A 140 6.10 21.82 -4.65
CA ARG A 140 4.77 22.31 -4.27
C ARG A 140 4.21 21.70 -2.99
N THR A 141 4.96 20.83 -2.30
CA THR A 141 4.58 20.30 -0.99
C THR A 141 5.61 20.69 0.08
N PRO A 142 5.19 20.91 1.34
CA PRO A 142 6.12 21.28 2.41
C PRO A 142 7.28 20.28 2.54
N GLY A 143 8.52 20.77 2.41
CA GLY A 143 9.72 19.94 2.46
C GLY A 143 9.83 18.86 1.37
N GLY A 144 9.00 18.93 0.32
CA GLY A 144 8.91 17.90 -0.72
C GLY A 144 8.29 16.58 -0.25
N PHE A 145 7.68 16.55 0.95
CA PHE A 145 7.14 15.32 1.56
C PHE A 145 5.99 14.68 0.77
N GLY A 146 5.39 15.37 -0.19
CA GLY A 146 4.48 14.77 -1.16
C GLY A 146 5.10 13.58 -1.90
N ASN A 147 6.42 13.56 -2.10
CA ASN A 147 7.13 12.44 -2.72
C ASN A 147 7.05 11.14 -1.92
N LEU A 148 6.74 11.18 -0.61
CA LEU A 148 6.48 9.96 0.17
C LEU A 148 5.16 9.28 -0.24
N ARG A 149 4.31 9.97 -1.00
CA ARG A 149 2.99 9.49 -1.47
C ARG A 149 2.95 9.14 -2.95
N PHE A 150 4.10 9.16 -3.63
CA PHE A 150 4.20 8.87 -5.06
C PHE A 150 5.27 7.83 -5.37
N ALA A 151 5.01 6.98 -6.37
CA ALA A 151 6.04 6.10 -6.93
C ALA A 151 5.87 5.89 -8.44
N ALA A 152 7.00 5.74 -9.14
CA ALA A 152 7.05 5.15 -10.47
C ALA A 152 7.14 3.62 -10.32
N LEU A 153 6.27 2.88 -10.99
CA LEU A 153 6.16 1.42 -10.84
C LEU A 153 6.80 0.67 -11.99
N ALA A 154 7.57 -0.36 -11.65
CA ALA A 154 8.16 -1.30 -12.60
C ALA A 154 7.86 -2.73 -12.14
N ASN A 155 7.08 -3.47 -12.92
CA ASN A 155 6.66 -4.85 -12.61
C ASN A 155 5.96 -5.00 -11.25
N CYS A 156 5.12 -4.03 -10.89
CA CYS A 156 4.33 -4.06 -9.67
C CYS A 156 2.89 -4.50 -10.00
N PRO A 157 2.54 -5.80 -9.83
CA PRO A 157 1.17 -6.26 -10.04
C PRO A 157 0.20 -5.75 -8.95
N PRO A 158 -1.12 -5.88 -9.14
CA PRO A 158 -2.10 -5.54 -8.12
C PRO A 158 -1.94 -6.43 -6.86
N GLY A 159 -2.36 -5.92 -5.70
CA GLY A 159 -2.35 -6.67 -4.44
C GLY A 159 -1.06 -6.56 -3.61
N ILE A 160 -0.10 -5.74 -4.04
CA ILE A 160 1.08 -5.39 -3.23
C ILE A 160 0.63 -4.56 -2.01
N PRO A 161 0.95 -4.97 -0.77
CA PRO A 161 0.53 -4.23 0.43
C PRO A 161 1.40 -3.00 0.74
N PHE A 162 2.56 -2.86 0.09
CA PHE A 162 3.43 -1.71 0.24
C PHE A 162 2.86 -0.45 -0.44
N PHE A 163 2.91 0.68 0.26
CA PHE A 163 2.60 2.00 -0.32
C PHE A 163 3.90 2.74 -0.65
N PRO A 164 3.99 3.40 -1.82
CA PRO A 164 2.88 3.79 -2.71
C PRO A 164 2.37 2.75 -3.72
N ALA A 165 3.03 1.60 -3.87
CA ALA A 165 2.77 0.65 -4.96
C ALA A 165 1.41 -0.06 -4.92
N GLY A 166 0.69 -0.04 -3.79
CA GLY A 166 -0.56 -0.76 -3.62
C GLY A 166 -1.70 -0.22 -4.48
N TYR A 167 -2.33 -1.12 -5.24
CA TYR A 167 -3.58 -0.92 -5.97
C TYR A 167 -4.32 -2.25 -6.08
N HIS A 168 -5.61 -2.18 -6.39
CA HIS A 168 -6.49 -3.34 -6.48
C HIS A 168 -6.90 -3.63 -7.92
N ARG A 169 -7.04 -4.91 -8.26
CA ARG A 169 -7.80 -5.36 -9.42
C ARG A 169 -8.53 -6.64 -9.02
N GLY A 170 -9.79 -6.73 -9.39
CA GLY A 170 -10.63 -7.90 -9.11
C GLY A 170 -12.01 -7.49 -8.59
N PRO A 171 -12.96 -8.43 -8.60
CA PRO A 171 -14.32 -8.17 -8.12
C PRO A 171 -14.46 -8.34 -6.59
N GLN A 172 -13.54 -9.07 -5.96
CA GLN A 172 -13.58 -9.38 -4.53
C GLN A 172 -12.55 -8.55 -3.78
N PRO A 173 -12.92 -7.93 -2.65
CA PRO A 173 -11.96 -7.32 -1.76
C PRO A 173 -10.89 -8.32 -1.32
N ALA A 174 -9.68 -7.82 -1.18
CA ALA A 174 -8.51 -8.60 -0.84
C ALA A 174 -7.61 -7.81 0.11
N PHE A 175 -6.69 -8.45 0.82
CA PHE A 175 -5.76 -7.76 1.68
C PHE A 175 -4.42 -8.46 1.75
N GLY A 176 -3.36 -7.67 1.92
CA GLY A 176 -2.02 -8.14 2.23
C GLY A 176 -1.50 -7.52 3.51
N VAL A 177 -0.51 -8.17 4.11
CA VAL A 177 0.06 -7.76 5.40
C VAL A 177 1.51 -7.36 5.21
N ALA A 178 1.84 -6.10 5.52
CA ALA A 178 3.21 -5.61 5.55
C ALA A 178 3.75 -5.68 6.99
N TRP A 179 4.85 -6.40 7.18
CA TRP A 179 5.40 -6.72 8.50
C TRP A 179 6.88 -6.26 8.64
N GLU A 180 7.20 -5.68 9.80
CA GLU A 180 8.53 -5.20 10.21
C GLU A 180 9.28 -6.28 11.02
N ALA A 181 10.42 -6.73 10.51
CA ALA A 181 11.18 -7.87 11.04
C ALA A 181 12.64 -7.51 11.43
N ALA A 182 12.96 -6.22 11.62
CA ALA A 182 14.33 -5.81 11.96
C ALA A 182 14.82 -6.38 13.30
N ASP A 183 13.92 -6.58 14.27
CA ASP A 183 14.23 -7.22 15.56
C ASP A 183 14.73 -8.66 15.39
N LEU A 184 14.18 -9.40 14.41
CA LEU A 184 14.65 -10.74 14.10
C LEU A 184 16.07 -10.76 13.52
N ALA A 185 16.45 -9.72 12.77
CA ALA A 185 17.82 -9.58 12.31
C ALA A 185 18.76 -9.33 13.49
N VAL A 186 18.44 -8.40 14.39
CA VAL A 186 19.25 -8.17 15.61
C VAL A 186 19.40 -9.47 16.40
N GLU A 187 18.30 -10.17 16.66
CA GLU A 187 18.32 -11.45 17.40
C GLU A 187 19.22 -12.51 16.74
N ALA A 188 19.14 -12.66 15.41
CA ALA A 188 19.95 -13.62 14.68
C ALA A 188 21.45 -13.30 14.78
N PHE A 189 21.82 -12.02 14.71
CA PHE A 189 23.20 -11.56 14.71
C PHE A 189 23.82 -11.53 16.11
N THR A 190 23.06 -11.24 17.17
CA THR A 190 23.57 -11.23 18.55
C THR A 190 23.91 -12.64 19.07
N ALA A 191 23.17 -13.66 18.62
CA ALA A 191 23.24 -15.01 19.20
C ALA A 191 24.17 -16.00 18.46
N ALA A 192 24.82 -15.60 17.36
CA ALA A 192 25.61 -16.48 16.50
C ALA A 192 27.11 -16.19 16.57
N GLY A 193 27.93 -17.23 16.47
CA GLY A 193 29.40 -17.11 16.44
C GLY A 193 29.96 -16.94 15.03
N THR A 194 29.20 -17.29 13.99
CA THR A 194 29.61 -17.19 12.59
C THR A 194 28.50 -16.68 11.67
N LEU A 195 28.87 -16.13 10.50
CA LEU A 195 27.89 -15.65 9.50
C LEU A 195 26.99 -16.76 8.95
N ALA A 196 27.50 -18.00 8.84
CA ALA A 196 26.70 -19.14 8.38
C ALA A 196 25.58 -19.45 9.39
N GLU A 197 25.91 -19.45 10.67
CA GLU A 197 24.92 -19.63 11.75
C GLU A 197 23.89 -18.50 11.76
N VAL A 198 24.31 -17.25 11.56
CA VAL A 198 23.39 -16.11 11.43
C VAL A 198 22.38 -16.36 10.30
N GLY A 199 22.84 -16.81 9.13
CA GLY A 199 21.97 -17.07 7.98
C GLY A 199 20.90 -18.11 8.28
N THR A 200 21.29 -19.23 8.89
CA THR A 200 20.33 -20.27 9.32
C THR A 200 19.35 -19.75 10.37
N ARG A 201 19.86 -19.05 11.40
CA ARG A 201 19.01 -18.51 12.47
C ARG A 201 18.01 -17.48 11.94
N LEU A 202 18.46 -16.55 11.10
CA LEU A 202 17.58 -15.53 10.54
C LEU A 202 16.46 -16.17 9.71
N LEU A 203 16.79 -17.17 8.89
CA LEU A 203 15.80 -17.91 8.11
C LEU A 203 14.77 -18.58 9.00
N ASP A 204 15.20 -19.25 10.08
CA ASP A 204 14.31 -19.92 11.03
C ASP A 204 13.40 -18.93 11.76
N LEU A 205 13.95 -17.82 12.25
CA LEU A 205 13.20 -16.75 12.94
C LEU A 205 12.15 -16.14 12.01
N VAL A 206 12.56 -15.72 10.81
CA VAL A 206 11.68 -15.11 9.82
C VAL A 206 10.59 -16.09 9.40
N THR A 207 10.94 -17.34 9.12
CA THR A 207 9.97 -18.36 8.68
C THR A 207 8.93 -18.65 9.76
N ARG A 208 9.35 -18.73 11.02
CA ARG A 208 8.44 -18.97 12.14
C ARG A 208 7.43 -17.84 12.31
N GLU A 209 7.90 -16.60 12.35
CA GLU A 209 7.01 -15.45 12.54
C GLU A 209 6.14 -15.19 11.31
N ALA A 210 6.66 -15.41 10.10
CA ALA A 210 5.88 -15.38 8.87
C ALA A 210 4.69 -16.37 8.92
N ARG A 211 4.91 -17.61 9.37
CA ARG A 211 3.82 -18.60 9.52
C ARG A 211 2.74 -18.12 10.48
N ARG A 212 3.12 -17.52 11.60
CA ARG A 212 2.19 -16.96 12.59
C ARG A 212 1.37 -15.80 12.03
N VAL A 213 2.00 -14.89 11.27
CA VAL A 213 1.29 -13.80 10.57
C VAL A 213 0.31 -14.36 9.54
N VAL A 214 0.73 -15.35 8.75
CA VAL A 214 -0.12 -16.01 7.74
C VAL A 214 -1.31 -16.72 8.38
N GLU A 215 -1.11 -17.42 9.49
CA GLU A 215 -2.18 -18.11 10.22
C GLU A 215 -3.27 -17.13 10.68
N VAL A 216 -2.88 -16.02 11.31
CA VAL A 216 -3.83 -14.98 11.75
C VAL A 216 -4.51 -14.32 10.56
N ALA A 217 -3.78 -14.05 9.48
CA ALA A 217 -4.36 -13.49 8.26
C ALA A 217 -5.41 -14.42 7.65
N ASN A 218 -5.14 -15.73 7.59
CA ASN A 218 -6.12 -16.70 7.08
C ASN A 218 -7.40 -16.74 7.94
N GLN A 219 -7.28 -16.64 9.27
CA GLN A 219 -8.46 -16.54 10.15
C GLN A 219 -9.29 -15.28 9.85
N VAL A 220 -8.63 -14.13 9.65
CA VAL A 220 -9.31 -12.89 9.24
C VAL A 220 -9.99 -13.07 7.88
N ALA A 221 -9.34 -13.73 6.92
CA ALA A 221 -9.91 -14.02 5.62
C ALA A 221 -11.17 -14.91 5.72
N GLU A 222 -11.13 -15.98 6.52
CA GLU A 222 -12.27 -16.87 6.77
C GLU A 222 -13.45 -16.13 7.41
N GLU A 223 -13.18 -15.23 8.36
CA GLU A 223 -14.22 -14.49 9.08
C GLU A 223 -14.89 -13.38 8.28
N THR A 224 -14.13 -12.75 7.38
CA THR A 224 -14.58 -11.55 6.64
C THR A 224 -14.98 -11.88 5.20
N GLY A 225 -14.54 -13.02 4.67
CA GLY A 225 -14.69 -13.38 3.26
C GLY A 225 -13.77 -12.59 2.32
N PHE A 226 -12.78 -11.85 2.84
CA PHE A 226 -11.79 -11.15 2.02
C PHE A 226 -10.68 -12.10 1.60
N THR A 227 -10.15 -11.93 0.38
CA THR A 227 -9.04 -12.76 -0.09
C THR A 227 -7.72 -12.32 0.56
N PHE A 228 -7.03 -13.20 1.28
CA PHE A 228 -5.68 -12.93 1.72
C PHE A 228 -4.68 -13.12 0.56
N THR A 229 -3.91 -12.08 0.22
CA THR A 229 -2.98 -12.08 -0.93
C THR A 229 -1.54 -12.42 -0.56
N GLY A 230 -1.20 -12.43 0.73
CA GLY A 230 0.12 -12.78 1.23
C GLY A 230 0.73 -11.73 2.16
N ILE A 231 2.01 -11.96 2.47
CA ILE A 231 2.80 -11.10 3.34
C ILE A 231 3.91 -10.40 2.55
N ASP A 232 4.26 -9.20 3.02
CA ASP A 232 5.41 -8.44 2.57
C ASP A 232 6.31 -8.16 3.78
N LEU A 233 7.53 -8.67 3.72
CA LEU A 233 8.50 -8.59 4.80
C LEU A 233 9.54 -7.53 4.47
N SER A 234 9.84 -6.70 5.47
CA SER A 234 11.01 -5.83 5.43
C SER A 234 11.81 -5.95 6.72
N LEU A 235 13.14 -5.88 6.61
CA LEU A 235 14.04 -5.67 7.75
C LEU A 235 14.03 -4.19 8.16
N ALA A 236 12.83 -3.65 8.35
CA ALA A 236 12.57 -2.29 8.80
C ALA A 236 11.98 -2.32 10.23
N PRO A 237 12.02 -1.18 10.96
CA PRO A 237 12.84 0.01 10.69
C PRO A 237 14.34 -0.31 10.77
N TYR A 238 15.21 0.71 10.68
CA TYR A 238 16.65 0.49 10.89
C TYR A 238 16.87 -0.35 12.17
N PRO A 239 17.66 -1.44 12.10
CA PRO A 239 17.90 -2.28 13.28
C PRO A 239 18.67 -1.47 14.32
N GLU A 240 18.06 -1.23 15.47
CA GLU A 240 18.69 -0.58 16.62
C GLU A 240 18.80 -1.59 17.76
N ASP A 241 19.96 -1.64 18.43
CA ASP A 241 20.20 -2.53 19.59
C ASP A 241 19.40 -2.10 20.84
N ALA A 242 18.93 -0.84 20.88
CA ALA A 242 18.17 -0.29 22.00
C ALA A 242 16.73 0.01 21.57
N ARG A 243 15.76 -0.53 22.31
CA ARG A 243 14.39 -0.03 22.35
C ARG A 243 14.01 0.31 23.77
#